data_AF-A0A5B0B9E9-F1
#
_entry.id   AF-A0A5B0B9E9-F1
#
_cell.length_a   1.000
_cell.length_b   1.000
_cell.length_c   1.000
_cell.angle_alpha   90.00
_cell.angle_beta   90.00
_cell.angle_gamma   90.00
#
_symmetry.space_group_name_H-M   'P 1'
#
loop_
_entity.id
_entity.type
_entity.pdbx_description
1 polymer ?
#
loop_
_entity_poly.entity_id
_entity_poly.type
_entity_poly.pdbx_seq_one_letter_code
_entity_poly.pdbx_strand_id
1 'polypeptide(L)'
;MTEELVKFIEARLDEEADLARRCDGDDACGTWTAHGHTVDFCQADLPGFHPTIAIHVALHDPARVLREINAKRRILARHARDPWPCHDLHDLASPYADHPDFPARA
;
A
#
# COMPACT_ATOMS: atom_id res chain seq x y z
N MET A 1 -8.52 8.32 20.94
CA MET A 1 -7.45 8.66 19.97
C MET A 1 -6.97 7.41 19.26
N THR A 2 -6.39 6.44 19.99
CA THR A 2 -5.90 5.17 19.42
C THR A 2 -6.97 4.44 18.60
N GLU A 3 -8.20 4.29 19.10
CA GLU A 3 -9.26 3.58 18.36
C GLU A 3 -9.64 4.26 17.02
N GLU A 4 -9.70 5.59 16.97
CA GLU A 4 -10.04 6.32 15.75
C GLU A 4 -8.90 6.27 14.73
N LEU A 5 -7.64 6.38 15.20
CA LEU A 5 -6.48 6.22 14.34
C LEU A 5 -6.34 4.78 13.82
N VAL A 6 -6.62 3.78 14.65
CA VAL A 6 -6.63 2.36 14.25
C VAL A 6 -7.66 2.14 13.14
N LYS A 7 -8.93 2.56 13.35
CA LYS A 7 -9.96 2.45 12.31
C LYS A 7 -9.59 3.17 11.02
N PHE A 8 -8.98 4.35 11.13
CA PHE A 8 -8.49 5.11 9.98
C PHE A 8 -7.43 4.32 9.20
N ILE A 9 -6.41 3.78 9.89
CA ILE A 9 -5.36 2.98 9.25
C ILE A 9 -5.96 1.71 8.63
N GLU A 10 -6.87 1.02 9.32
CA GLU A 10 -7.56 -0.17 8.78
C GLU A 10 -8.27 0.15 7.47
N ALA A 11 -9.05 1.23 7.43
CA ALA A 11 -9.76 1.66 6.23
C ALA A 11 -8.81 1.94 5.05
N ARG A 12 -7.70 2.66 5.29
CA ARG A 12 -6.72 2.96 4.23
C ARG A 12 -6.02 1.71 3.72
N LEU A 13 -5.65 0.78 4.62
CA LEU A 13 -5.04 -0.49 4.24
C LEU A 13 -6.02 -1.39 3.46
N ASP A 14 -7.32 -1.34 3.78
CA ASP A 14 -8.35 -2.07 3.05
C ASP A 14 -8.56 -1.52 1.65
N GLU A 15 -8.60 -0.19 1.48
CA GLU A 15 -8.68 0.49 0.19
C GLU A 15 -7.49 0.16 -0.71
N GLU A 16 -6.26 0.25 -0.19
CA GLU A 16 -5.05 -0.11 -0.94
C GLU A 16 -5.04 -1.59 -1.31
N ALA A 17 -5.47 -2.48 -0.40
CA ALA A 17 -5.52 -3.91 -0.67
C ALA A 17 -6.57 -4.23 -1.75
N ASP A 18 -7.68 -3.51 -1.78
CA ASP A 18 -8.71 -3.67 -2.79
C ASP A 18 -8.25 -3.19 -4.17
N LEU A 19 -7.54 -2.07 -4.22
CA LEU A 19 -6.93 -1.60 -5.46
C LEU A 19 -5.88 -2.58 -5.97
N ALA A 20 -4.97 -3.05 -5.10
CA ALA A 20 -3.94 -4.02 -5.48
C ALA A 20 -4.56 -5.32 -6.00
N ARG A 21 -5.57 -5.88 -5.32
CA ARG A 21 -6.27 -7.09 -5.80
C ARG A 21 -6.87 -6.93 -7.20
N ARG A 22 -7.43 -5.76 -7.51
CA ARG A 22 -7.98 -5.47 -8.85
C ARG A 22 -6.89 -5.35 -9.92
N CYS A 23 -5.66 -5.01 -9.54
CA CYS A 23 -4.52 -4.90 -10.44
C CYS A 23 -3.80 -6.23 -10.69
N ASP A 24 -3.91 -7.22 -9.80
CA ASP A 24 -3.27 -8.54 -9.91
C ASP A 24 -3.98 -9.48 -10.93
N GLY A 25 -5.20 -9.09 -11.37
CA GLY A 25 -6.05 -9.87 -12.26
C GLY A 25 -6.65 -11.12 -11.58
N ASP A 26 -7.57 -11.80 -12.28
CA ASP A 26 -8.26 -12.99 -11.74
C ASP A 26 -7.40 -14.27 -11.74
N ASP A 27 -6.26 -14.28 -12.46
CA ASP A 27 -5.48 -15.49 -12.78
C ASP A 27 -4.06 -15.53 -12.20
N ALA A 28 -3.77 -14.78 -11.13
CA ALA A 28 -2.43 -14.70 -10.51
C ALA A 28 -1.35 -14.38 -11.56
N CYS A 29 -1.57 -13.25 -12.25
CA CYS A 29 -0.81 -12.86 -13.41
C CYS A 29 0.62 -12.42 -13.03
N GLY A 30 1.53 -13.38 -12.88
CA GLY A 30 2.98 -13.15 -12.86
C GLY A 30 3.47 -12.09 -11.87
N THR A 31 4.59 -11.46 -12.19
CA THR A 31 5.17 -10.33 -11.44
C THR A 31 5.39 -9.20 -12.43
N TRP A 32 5.08 -7.97 -12.06
CA TRP A 32 5.32 -6.83 -12.95
C TRP A 32 6.82 -6.65 -13.20
N THR A 33 7.20 -6.51 -14.48
CA THR A 33 8.62 -6.37 -14.87
C THR A 33 8.85 -5.18 -15.79
N ALA A 34 9.95 -4.46 -15.56
CA ALA A 34 10.34 -3.33 -16.40
C ALA A 34 11.33 -3.74 -17.48
N HIS A 35 11.08 -3.32 -18.72
CA HIS A 35 11.94 -3.53 -19.88
C HIS A 35 12.18 -2.20 -20.61
N GLY A 36 13.27 -1.50 -20.25
CA GLY A 36 13.58 -0.20 -20.82
C GLY A 36 12.47 0.81 -20.53
N HIS A 37 11.72 1.20 -21.57
CA HIS A 37 10.64 2.19 -21.50
C HIS A 37 9.24 1.57 -21.32
N THR A 38 9.18 0.27 -21.06
CA THR A 38 7.94 -0.51 -20.99
C THR A 38 7.83 -1.19 -19.62
N VAL A 39 6.60 -1.32 -19.14
CA VAL A 39 6.27 -2.20 -18.02
C VAL A 39 5.36 -3.30 -18.53
N ASP A 40 5.76 -4.54 -18.26
CA ASP A 40 4.96 -5.74 -18.44
C ASP A 40 4.12 -5.93 -17.16
N PHE A 41 2.81 -5.77 -17.30
CA PHE A 41 1.82 -5.97 -16.23
C PHE A 41 1.27 -7.40 -16.22
N CYS A 42 1.96 -8.33 -16.89
CA CYS A 42 1.58 -9.69 -17.22
C CYS A 42 0.33 -9.83 -18.13
N GLN A 43 -0.67 -8.97 -17.97
CA GLN A 43 -1.85 -8.93 -18.85
C GLN A 43 -1.62 -8.08 -20.10
N ALA A 44 -0.76 -7.07 -20.01
CA ALA A 44 -0.44 -6.15 -21.09
C ALA A 44 0.92 -5.49 -20.86
N ASP A 45 1.58 -5.17 -21.95
CA ASP A 45 2.75 -4.31 -21.96
C ASP A 45 2.32 -2.85 -22.22
N LEU A 46 2.69 -1.92 -21.33
CA LEU A 46 2.49 -0.49 -21.59
C LEU A 46 3.83 0.22 -21.79
N PRO A 47 4.08 0.77 -22.99
CA PRO A 47 5.25 1.58 -23.28
C PRO A 47 5.04 3.05 -22.89
N GLY A 48 6.11 3.84 -22.98
CA GLY A 48 6.07 5.31 -22.86
C GLY A 48 6.54 5.86 -21.53
N PHE A 49 7.02 4.98 -20.63
CA PHE A 49 7.64 5.40 -19.39
C PHE A 49 9.11 5.78 -19.63
N HIS A 50 9.61 6.78 -18.90
CA HIS A 50 11.05 6.89 -18.70
C HIS A 50 11.55 5.63 -17.98
N PRO A 51 12.78 5.10 -18.23
CA PRO A 51 13.16 3.80 -17.68
C PRO A 51 13.15 3.73 -16.16
N THR A 52 13.52 4.83 -15.49
CA THR A 52 13.40 4.95 -14.03
C THR A 52 11.94 4.84 -13.55
N ILE A 53 10.98 5.40 -14.31
CA ILE A 53 9.55 5.32 -13.99
C ILE A 53 9.07 3.89 -14.22
N ALA A 54 9.47 3.24 -15.31
CA ALA A 54 9.11 1.84 -15.57
C ALA A 54 9.57 0.93 -14.41
N ILE A 55 10.81 1.09 -13.96
CA ILE A 55 11.35 0.35 -12.80
C ILE A 55 10.54 0.66 -11.54
N HIS A 56 10.23 1.93 -11.28
CA HIS A 56 9.44 2.31 -10.10
C HIS A 56 8.05 1.67 -10.12
N VAL A 57 7.35 1.70 -11.26
CA VAL A 57 6.04 1.07 -11.42
C VAL A 57 6.12 -0.44 -11.18
N ALA A 58 7.08 -1.13 -11.80
CA ALA A 58 7.28 -2.57 -11.61
C ALA A 58 7.60 -2.93 -10.14
N LEU A 59 8.31 -2.05 -9.41
CA LEU A 59 8.56 -2.23 -7.97
C LEU A 59 7.29 -2.14 -7.12
N HIS A 60 6.22 -1.52 -7.61
CA HIS A 60 4.90 -1.43 -6.98
C HIS A 60 3.93 -2.52 -7.48
N ASP A 61 4.48 -3.68 -7.88
CA ASP A 61 3.77 -4.92 -8.16
C ASP A 61 2.66 -5.24 -7.12
N PRO A 62 1.42 -5.56 -7.55
CA PRO A 62 0.28 -5.80 -6.66
C PRO A 62 0.53 -6.88 -5.61
N ALA A 63 1.13 -8.01 -5.99
CA ALA A 63 1.43 -9.09 -5.06
C ALA A 63 2.42 -8.63 -3.98
N ARG A 64 3.40 -7.79 -4.33
CA ARG A 64 4.27 -7.13 -3.34
C ARG A 64 3.50 -6.18 -2.44
N VAL A 65 2.66 -5.30 -2.99
CA VAL A 65 1.85 -4.35 -2.20
C VAL A 65 0.98 -5.10 -1.17
N LEU A 66 0.35 -6.21 -1.56
CA LEU A 66 -0.42 -7.05 -0.64
C LEU A 66 0.44 -7.65 0.49
N ARG A 67 1.69 -8.04 0.21
CA ARG A 67 2.63 -8.48 1.25
C ARG A 67 2.99 -7.35 2.22
N GLU A 68 3.18 -6.13 1.71
CA GLU A 68 3.46 -4.94 2.53
C GLU A 68 2.25 -4.60 3.41
N ILE A 69 1.04 -4.59 2.87
CA ILE A 69 -0.20 -4.35 3.63
C ILE A 69 -0.37 -5.40 4.72
N ASN A 70 -0.13 -6.68 4.43
CA ASN A 70 -0.18 -7.73 5.44
C ASN A 70 0.86 -7.53 6.56
N ALA A 71 2.04 -6.97 6.24
CA ALA A 71 3.01 -6.59 7.25
C ALA A 71 2.52 -5.43 8.11
N LYS A 72 1.98 -4.37 7.50
CA LYS A 72 1.37 -3.21 8.17
C LYS A 72 0.22 -3.63 9.10
N ARG A 73 -0.66 -4.53 8.65
CA ARG A 73 -1.75 -5.10 9.49
C ARG A 73 -1.22 -5.85 10.72
N ARG A 74 -0.10 -6.57 10.61
CA ARG A 74 0.51 -7.24 11.77
C ARG A 74 1.08 -6.25 12.79
N ILE A 75 1.64 -5.13 12.33
CA ILE A 75 2.11 -4.03 13.19
C ILE A 75 0.90 -3.41 13.89
N LEU A 76 -0.14 -3.06 13.13
CA LEU A 76 -1.38 -2.50 13.66
C LEU A 76 -2.00 -3.40 14.75
N ALA A 77 -2.15 -4.70 14.47
CA ALA A 77 -2.72 -5.65 15.43
C ALA A 77 -1.89 -5.79 16.72
N ARG A 78 -0.56 -5.62 16.63
CA ARG A 78 0.33 -5.66 17.79
C ARG A 78 0.15 -4.44 18.69
N HIS A 79 -0.03 -3.26 18.10
CA HIS A 79 0.00 -1.98 18.79
C HIS A 79 -1.37 -1.33 19.01
N ALA A 80 -2.45 -1.91 18.48
CA ALA A 80 -3.81 -1.34 18.54
C ALA A 80 -4.34 -1.11 19.97
N ARG A 81 -3.78 -1.80 20.97
CA ARG A 81 -4.19 -1.69 22.39
C ARG A 81 -3.17 -0.96 23.25
N ASP A 82 -2.07 -0.48 22.66
CA ASP A 82 -1.03 0.21 23.42
C ASP A 82 -1.53 1.58 23.90
N PRO A 83 -1.08 2.04 25.08
CA PRO A 83 -1.40 3.37 25.57
C PRO A 83 -0.95 4.47 24.58
N TRP A 84 -1.75 5.52 24.47
CA TRP A 84 -1.41 6.68 23.65
C TRP A 84 -0.41 7.61 24.37
N PRO A 85 0.58 8.21 23.67
CA PRO A 85 0.89 8.06 22.24
C PRO A 85 1.65 6.76 21.93
N CYS A 86 1.28 6.13 20.81
CA CYS A 86 2.01 4.98 20.25
C CYS A 86 2.71 5.44 18.97
N HIS A 87 4.04 5.59 19.02
CA HIS A 87 4.82 6.06 17.87
C HIS A 87 4.69 5.14 16.65
N ASP A 88 4.61 3.82 16.86
CA ASP A 88 4.46 2.87 15.76
C ASP A 88 3.15 3.08 14.98
N LEU A 89 2.06 3.44 15.66
CA LEU A 89 0.79 3.76 15.00
C LEU A 89 0.85 5.11 14.27
N HIS A 90 1.58 6.08 14.82
CA HIS A 90 1.81 7.36 14.15
C HIS A 90 2.66 7.20 12.88
N ASP A 91 3.74 6.42 12.95
CA ASP A 91 4.59 6.10 11.81
C ASP A 91 3.81 5.32 10.74
N LEU A 92 2.93 4.41 11.16
CA LEU A 92 2.07 3.68 10.25
C LEU A 92 1.02 4.57 9.56
N ALA A 93 0.57 5.62 10.25
CA ALA A 93 -0.38 6.61 9.71
C ALA A 93 0.30 7.70 8.86
N SER A 94 1.60 7.93 9.02
CA SER A 94 2.35 9.02 8.38
C SER A 94 2.18 9.12 6.85
N PRO A 95 2.08 8.03 6.07
CA PRO A 95 1.82 8.12 4.63
C PRO A 95 0.49 8.81 4.27
N TYR A 96 -0.44 8.90 5.21
CA TYR A 96 -1.77 9.45 5.00
C TYR A 96 -1.96 10.83 5.63
N ALA A 97 -0.89 11.52 6.06
CA ALA A 97 -0.99 12.80 6.75
C ALA A 97 -1.73 13.88 5.94
N ASP A 98 -1.67 13.80 4.61
CA ASP A 98 -2.38 14.71 3.68
C ASP A 98 -3.82 14.25 3.35
N HIS A 99 -4.28 13.14 3.91
CA HIS A 99 -5.62 12.61 3.66
C HIS A 99 -6.69 13.49 4.34
N PRO A 100 -7.81 13.85 3.68
CA PRO A 100 -8.82 14.74 4.26
C PRO A 100 -9.45 14.20 5.55
N ASP A 101 -9.60 12.87 5.63
CA ASP A 101 -10.11 12.19 6.84
C ASP A 101 -9.01 11.87 7.88
N PHE A 102 -7.77 12.36 7.69
CA PHE A 102 -6.70 12.12 8.65
C PHE A 102 -7.09 12.72 10.01
N PRO A 103 -6.98 11.97 11.12
CA PRO A 103 -7.40 12.48 12.42
C PRO A 103 -6.60 13.74 12.78
N ALA A 104 -7.28 14.88 12.95
CA ALA A 104 -6.70 16.21 13.16
C ALA A 104 -5.86 16.38 14.44
N ARG A 105 -5.61 15.30 15.20
CA ARG A 105 -4.82 15.23 16.43
C ARG A 105 -3.97 13.95 16.52
N ALA A 106 -3.52 13.42 15.38
CA ALA A 106 -2.47 12.39 15.37
C ALA A 106 -1.15 12.97 15.89
#